data_AF-A0A6C0ANJ1-F1
#
_entry.id   AF-A0A6C0ANJ1-F1
#
_cell.length_a   1.000
_cell.length_b   1.000
_cell.length_c   1.000
_cell.angle_alpha   90.00
_cell.angle_beta   90.00
_cell.angle_gamma   90.00
#
_symmetry.space_group_name_H-M   'P 1'
#
loop_
_entity.id
_entity.type
_entity.pdbx_description
1 polymer ?
#
loop_
_entity_poly.entity_id
_entity_poly.type
_entity_poly.pdbx_seq_one_letter_code
_entity_poly.pdbx_strand_id
1 'polypeptide(L)'
;MLGFFSKKSIAAGERYDSTLRPVCFGLPNKVSKEAAGKVGAENFKKYEHILYLGAQLSRLVYCDTGIMWNVIEKSLGMSNDVVNKVITAYDKQFAAKRKIPSSAPGSESDRPMESYSLTIANPSDTKYATYISTPGDMTCLVINGSKINARANPNSILQPTDVFVSFKGSSTMKNFKHDLMSQFTASDLGGLLQGVGVKVTENEGRNLVTGAFVKPIVKTWVILMDALSEHITADGRLFLCGHSLGGAYCTLFAFILAEGKVSGTIPIMTKVKSIHILSYGAPTLLSDTARNTFNRHLESGLITLDRVVSQKIAARTSGMSIIQGFAFGLGPNDIIPSIPAGFAHPGFRPLATDFRPEANGQPYSIDNVRKFYGVSSVTRYRDPATWPFPEDIGLGDWKNSAALNAIVKSLTGVEPPPNKDPAVEAKEEEKSENTQAGGLGQQKGIYSAATKNHIPDFVSVAGSSYAAGFAHAEYLGMFFAGGFRLRGMKNPGYGERTAYFTLQPSGVTLSYVYYKLVDPVLDAVSQAKLPADESGDESSVSPVAPVAPVAPVAPVAPLAPVAPVAPVAPLVPLVPLVPLSGGYRKTRKANNRKKSSKAKKMKKTSKLRR
;
A
#
# COMPACT_ATOMS: atom_id res chain seq x y z
N MET A 1 2.78 -36.54 3.52
CA MET A 1 4.01 -36.64 4.35
C MET A 1 4.39 -35.23 4.79
N LEU A 2 4.04 -34.87 6.02
CA LEU A 2 4.44 -33.59 6.63
C LEU A 2 5.93 -33.65 6.96
N GLY A 3 6.75 -33.04 6.11
CA GLY A 3 8.16 -32.81 6.42
C GLY A 3 8.24 -31.82 7.57
N PHE A 4 8.55 -32.33 8.76
CA PHE A 4 9.06 -31.52 9.87
C PHE A 4 10.24 -30.71 9.34
N PHE A 5 10.03 -29.41 9.10
CA PHE A 5 11.12 -28.48 8.90
C PHE A 5 11.98 -28.55 10.16
N SER A 6 13.15 -29.18 10.04
CA SER A 6 14.15 -29.23 11.10
C SER A 6 14.38 -27.81 11.62
N LYS A 7 14.03 -27.56 12.89
CA LYS A 7 14.48 -26.39 13.63
C LYS A 7 16.00 -26.48 13.78
N LYS A 8 16.75 -26.28 12.70
CA LYS A 8 18.20 -26.08 12.78
C LYS A 8 18.39 -24.78 13.54
N SER A 9 18.90 -24.90 14.76
CA SER A 9 19.25 -23.78 15.64
C SER A 9 20.05 -22.73 14.86
N ILE A 10 19.82 -21.46 15.18
CA ILE A 10 20.63 -20.36 14.68
C ILE A 10 21.98 -20.45 15.37
N ALA A 11 23.08 -20.36 14.63
CA ALA A 11 24.40 -20.38 15.25
C ALA A 11 24.58 -19.13 16.12
N ALA A 12 25.40 -19.22 17.17
CA ALA A 12 25.66 -18.07 18.03
C ALA A 12 26.21 -16.88 17.21
N GLY A 13 25.52 -15.75 17.24
CA GLY A 13 25.91 -14.53 16.52
C GLY A 13 25.30 -14.36 15.11
N GLU A 14 24.52 -15.33 14.62
CA GLU A 14 23.73 -15.17 13.40
C GLU A 14 22.32 -14.63 13.70
N ARG A 15 21.73 -13.95 12.70
CA ARG A 15 20.32 -13.51 12.71
C ARG A 15 19.65 -13.89 11.40
N TYR A 16 18.36 -14.17 11.43
CA TYR A 16 17.58 -14.31 10.21
C TYR A 16 17.36 -12.94 9.57
N ASP A 17 17.65 -12.82 8.28
CA ASP A 17 17.19 -11.71 7.46
C ASP A 17 16.12 -12.24 6.50
N SER A 18 14.87 -11.97 6.83
CA SER A 18 13.70 -12.38 6.04
C SER A 18 13.27 -11.34 5.00
N THR A 19 14.13 -10.37 4.71
CA THR A 19 13.91 -9.38 3.65
C THR A 19 14.46 -9.88 2.31
N LEU A 20 14.33 -9.06 1.27
CA LEU A 20 14.96 -9.34 -0.02
C LEU A 20 16.49 -9.16 -0.01
N ARG A 21 17.06 -8.58 1.05
CA ARG A 21 18.50 -8.29 1.17
C ARG A 21 19.39 -9.51 0.91
N PRO A 22 19.19 -10.69 1.53
CA PRO A 22 20.06 -11.83 1.27
C PRO A 22 20.03 -12.30 -0.19
N VAL A 23 18.85 -12.24 -0.82
CA VAL A 23 18.69 -12.55 -2.25
C VAL A 23 19.48 -11.56 -3.10
N CYS A 24 19.44 -10.27 -2.77
CA CYS A 24 20.20 -9.24 -3.47
C CYS A 24 21.72 -9.38 -3.29
N PHE A 25 22.13 -9.80 -2.09
CA PHE A 25 23.55 -9.85 -1.69
C PHE A 25 24.21 -11.21 -1.97
N GLY A 26 23.43 -12.21 -2.40
CA GLY A 26 23.94 -13.57 -2.56
C GLY A 26 24.30 -14.24 -1.23
N LEU A 27 23.60 -13.86 -0.15
CA LEU A 27 23.79 -14.40 1.19
C LEU A 27 22.71 -15.43 1.54
N PRO A 28 23.01 -16.39 2.43
CA PRO A 28 21.96 -17.18 3.07
C PRO A 28 21.03 -16.28 3.90
N ASN A 29 19.80 -16.74 4.15
CA ASN A 29 18.85 -16.01 5.01
C ASN A 29 19.27 -15.95 6.48
N LYS A 30 20.28 -16.72 6.91
CA LYS A 30 20.96 -16.58 8.20
C LYS A 30 22.24 -15.77 7.98
N VAL A 31 22.28 -14.55 8.54
CA VAL A 31 23.35 -13.59 8.30
C VAL A 31 24.12 -13.35 9.59
N SER A 32 25.44 -13.58 9.56
CA SER A 32 26.35 -13.16 10.63
C SER A 32 26.73 -11.69 10.46
N LYS A 33 27.09 -11.01 11.56
CA LYS A 33 27.55 -9.61 11.51
C LYS A 33 28.79 -9.44 10.61
N GLU A 34 29.67 -10.44 10.59
CA GLU A 34 30.86 -10.43 9.74
C GLU A 34 30.49 -10.56 8.25
N ALA A 35 29.57 -11.46 7.91
CA ALA A 35 29.09 -11.61 6.52
C ALA A 35 28.35 -10.34 6.05
N ALA A 36 27.50 -9.77 6.90
CA ALA A 36 26.83 -8.50 6.62
C ALA A 36 27.83 -7.38 6.34
N GLY A 37 28.85 -7.22 7.19
CA GLY A 37 29.87 -6.18 7.03
C GLY A 37 30.71 -6.27 5.76
N LYS A 38 30.69 -7.42 5.06
CA LYS A 38 31.41 -7.65 3.80
C LYS A 38 30.57 -7.38 2.54
N VAL A 39 29.28 -7.04 2.67
CA VAL A 39 28.38 -6.81 1.52
C VAL A 39 28.84 -5.60 0.68
N GLY A 40 29.04 -4.45 1.35
CA GLY A 40 29.55 -3.23 0.72
C GLY A 40 28.58 -2.56 -0.26
N ALA A 41 29.01 -1.42 -0.80
CA ALA A 41 28.15 -0.51 -1.56
C ALA A 41 27.61 -1.14 -2.87
N GLU A 42 28.45 -1.85 -3.60
CA GLU A 42 28.09 -2.45 -4.90
C GLU A 42 26.93 -3.44 -4.80
N ASN A 43 26.94 -4.31 -3.78
CA ASN A 43 25.81 -5.21 -3.57
C ASN A 43 24.61 -4.49 -2.96
N PHE A 44 24.82 -3.46 -2.14
CA PHE A 44 23.72 -2.67 -1.58
C PHE A 44 22.92 -1.93 -2.64
N LYS A 45 23.57 -1.44 -3.71
CA LYS A 45 22.89 -0.84 -4.88
C LYS A 45 21.83 -1.79 -5.45
N LYS A 46 22.07 -3.09 -5.49
CA LYS A 46 21.11 -4.09 -6.00
C LYS A 46 19.82 -4.13 -5.18
N TYR A 47 19.96 -4.05 -3.85
CA TYR A 47 18.83 -4.01 -2.93
C TYR A 47 18.06 -2.69 -3.03
N GLU A 48 18.75 -1.56 -3.10
CA GLU A 48 18.04 -0.29 -3.30
C GLU A 48 17.33 -0.23 -4.64
N HIS A 49 17.99 -0.68 -5.72
CA HIS A 49 17.41 -0.70 -7.06
C HIS A 49 16.03 -1.39 -7.08
N ILE A 50 15.91 -2.55 -6.45
CA ILE A 50 14.64 -3.28 -6.40
C ILE A 50 13.59 -2.60 -5.51
N LEU A 51 13.99 -1.92 -4.43
CA LEU A 51 13.08 -1.06 -3.66
C LEU A 51 12.58 0.14 -4.48
N TYR A 52 13.42 0.75 -5.31
CA TYR A 52 13.02 1.84 -6.20
C TYR A 52 12.03 1.34 -7.27
N LEU A 53 12.30 0.17 -7.88
CA LEU A 53 11.38 -0.46 -8.84
C LEU A 53 10.02 -0.81 -8.23
N GLY A 54 10.00 -1.36 -7.01
CA GLY A 54 8.77 -1.63 -6.28
C GLY A 54 7.95 -0.36 -6.02
N ALA A 55 8.62 0.76 -5.72
CA ALA A 55 7.96 2.05 -5.54
C ALA A 55 7.39 2.59 -6.86
N GLN A 56 8.14 2.46 -7.97
CA GLN A 56 7.66 2.81 -9.31
C GLN A 56 6.41 2.02 -9.67
N LEU A 57 6.43 0.69 -9.57
CA LEU A 57 5.27 -0.15 -9.90
C LEU A 57 4.08 0.12 -8.99
N SER A 58 4.32 0.36 -7.70
CA SER A 58 3.29 0.77 -6.73
C SER A 58 2.67 2.10 -7.10
N ARG A 59 3.42 2.99 -7.77
CA ARG A 59 2.92 4.27 -8.27
C ARG A 59 2.17 4.14 -9.59
N LEU A 60 2.66 3.31 -10.50
CA LEU A 60 2.13 3.17 -11.85
C LEU A 60 0.70 2.62 -11.88
N VAL A 61 0.36 1.73 -10.95
CA VAL A 61 -1.01 1.16 -10.87
C VAL A 61 -2.09 2.21 -10.55
N TYR A 62 -1.70 3.38 -10.04
CA TYR A 62 -2.61 4.52 -9.84
C TYR A 62 -2.78 5.40 -11.09
N CYS A 63 -1.86 5.31 -12.05
CA CYS A 63 -1.95 6.08 -13.28
C CYS A 63 -3.08 5.57 -14.16
N ASP A 64 -3.61 6.46 -14.99
CA ASP A 64 -4.36 6.08 -16.18
C ASP A 64 -3.58 5.05 -17.02
N THR A 65 -4.29 4.08 -17.61
CA THR A 65 -3.62 2.95 -18.27
C THR A 65 -2.76 3.36 -19.45
N GLY A 66 -3.08 4.46 -20.15
CA GLY A 66 -2.25 4.97 -21.23
C GLY A 66 -1.03 5.75 -20.75
N ILE A 67 -1.14 6.51 -19.65
CA ILE A 67 0.04 7.11 -19.00
C ILE A 67 0.94 5.99 -18.47
N MET A 68 0.36 5.01 -17.78
CA MET A 68 1.08 3.85 -17.26
C MET A 68 1.83 3.13 -18.37
N TRP A 69 1.17 2.80 -19.48
CA TRP A 69 1.78 2.16 -20.64
C TRP A 69 2.94 2.98 -21.19
N ASN A 70 2.76 4.29 -21.42
CA ASN A 70 3.84 5.15 -21.88
C ASN A 70 5.01 5.19 -20.90
N VAL A 71 4.76 5.24 -19.59
CA VAL A 71 5.82 5.25 -18.58
C VAL A 71 6.57 3.91 -18.56
N ILE A 72 5.86 2.78 -18.69
CA ILE A 72 6.47 1.45 -18.80
C ILE A 72 7.39 1.38 -20.03
N GLU A 73 6.95 1.88 -21.18
CA GLU A 73 7.75 1.89 -22.41
C GLU A 73 8.93 2.87 -22.35
N LYS A 74 8.73 4.05 -21.76
CA LYS A 74 9.64 5.20 -21.94
C LYS A 74 10.54 5.50 -20.75
N SER A 75 10.24 5.05 -19.53
CA SER A 75 11.08 5.41 -18.37
C SER A 75 11.09 4.46 -17.18
N LEU A 76 10.27 3.40 -17.15
CA LEU A 76 10.35 2.40 -16.08
C LEU A 76 11.78 1.85 -15.96
N GLY A 77 12.32 1.82 -14.73
CA GLY A 77 13.69 1.41 -14.45
C GLY A 77 14.75 2.51 -14.52
N MET A 78 14.37 3.75 -14.89
CA MET A 78 15.20 4.94 -14.67
C MET A 78 15.03 5.46 -13.24
N SER A 79 15.80 6.48 -12.84
CA SER A 79 15.61 7.12 -11.53
C SER A 79 14.17 7.61 -11.29
N ASN A 80 13.76 7.59 -10.02
CA ASN A 80 12.41 8.02 -9.65
C ASN A 80 12.09 9.46 -10.10
N ASP A 81 13.08 10.34 -10.19
CA ASP A 81 12.91 11.72 -10.68
C ASP A 81 12.44 11.75 -12.13
N VAL A 82 13.13 10.98 -12.98
CA VAL A 82 12.78 10.88 -14.40
C VAL A 82 11.39 10.30 -14.53
N VAL A 83 11.08 9.22 -13.82
CA VAL A 83 9.76 8.56 -13.85
C VAL A 83 8.65 9.52 -13.42
N ASN A 84 8.81 10.20 -12.28
CA ASN A 84 7.84 11.20 -11.82
C ASN A 84 7.63 12.33 -12.85
N LYS A 85 8.71 12.80 -13.46
CA LYS A 85 8.67 13.90 -14.43
C LYS A 85 8.04 13.47 -15.75
N VAL A 86 8.28 12.23 -16.20
CA VAL A 86 7.59 11.61 -17.35
C VAL A 86 6.10 11.46 -17.08
N ILE A 87 5.70 10.96 -15.91
CA ILE A 87 4.28 10.92 -15.50
C ILE A 87 3.68 12.32 -15.58
N THR A 88 4.37 13.34 -15.03
CA THR A 88 3.91 14.72 -15.03
C THR A 88 3.78 15.30 -16.45
N ALA A 89 4.69 14.97 -17.36
CA ALA A 89 4.65 15.40 -18.75
C ALA A 89 3.41 14.85 -19.47
N TYR A 90 3.16 13.55 -19.36
CA TYR A 90 1.98 12.91 -19.95
C TYR A 90 0.68 13.35 -19.27
N ASP A 91 0.69 13.51 -17.95
CA ASP A 91 -0.43 14.07 -17.17
C ASP A 91 -0.88 15.42 -17.73
N LYS A 92 0.08 16.32 -17.99
CA LYS A 92 -0.16 17.63 -18.61
C LYS A 92 -0.65 17.49 -20.05
N GLN A 93 -0.01 16.65 -20.86
CA GLN A 93 -0.38 16.44 -22.26
C GLN A 93 -1.85 15.99 -22.40
N PHE A 94 -2.30 15.09 -21.52
CA PHE A 94 -3.64 14.51 -21.61
C PHE A 94 -4.67 15.19 -20.70
N ALA A 95 -4.29 16.25 -19.97
CA ALA A 95 -5.18 16.93 -19.02
C ALA A 95 -6.51 17.38 -19.65
N ALA A 96 -6.50 17.85 -20.91
CA ALA A 96 -7.70 18.27 -21.61
C ALA A 96 -8.68 17.11 -21.86
N LYS A 97 -8.18 15.90 -22.07
CA LYS A 97 -9.00 14.70 -22.35
C LYS A 97 -9.73 14.16 -21.11
N ARG A 98 -9.33 14.57 -19.90
CA ARG A 98 -9.95 14.13 -18.63
C ARG A 98 -11.36 14.67 -18.39
N LYS A 99 -11.71 15.77 -19.04
CA LYS A 99 -12.95 16.52 -18.79
C LYS A 99 -14.12 16.08 -19.66
N ILE A 100 -13.92 15.07 -20.53
CA ILE A 100 -14.93 14.58 -21.48
C ILE A 100 -15.39 13.20 -20.97
N PRO A 101 -16.58 13.07 -20.34
CA PRO A 101 -17.12 11.78 -19.92
C PRO A 101 -17.40 10.89 -21.14
N SER A 102 -17.02 9.61 -21.12
CA SER A 102 -17.41 8.65 -22.15
C SER A 102 -18.80 8.06 -21.84
N SER A 103 -19.59 7.77 -22.88
CA SER A 103 -21.02 7.41 -22.76
C SER A 103 -21.34 5.92 -22.89
N ALA A 104 -20.44 5.05 -23.34
CA ALA A 104 -20.57 3.59 -23.31
C ALA A 104 -19.16 2.94 -23.51
N PRO A 105 -19.00 1.62 -23.75
CA PRO A 105 -17.75 0.97 -24.20
C PRO A 105 -17.75 0.66 -25.72
N GLY A 106 -16.68 0.98 -26.49
CA GLY A 106 -16.56 0.67 -27.94
C GLY A 106 -16.04 1.74 -28.96
N SER A 107 -16.59 2.94 -29.04
CA SER A 107 -16.15 4.10 -29.87
C SER A 107 -15.05 5.00 -29.26
N GLU A 108 -14.54 6.01 -29.99
CA GLU A 108 -13.70 7.08 -29.39
C GLU A 108 -14.41 7.83 -28.25
N SER A 109 -15.75 7.89 -28.33
CA SER A 109 -16.69 8.32 -27.28
C SER A 109 -16.93 7.27 -26.18
N ASP A 110 -16.26 6.12 -26.24
CA ASP A 110 -16.43 4.97 -25.35
C ASP A 110 -15.11 4.34 -24.89
N ARG A 111 -14.03 5.11 -24.91
CA ARG A 111 -12.85 4.76 -24.16
C ARG A 111 -13.27 4.63 -22.69
N PRO A 112 -12.94 3.55 -21.96
CA PRO A 112 -13.14 3.55 -20.52
C PRO A 112 -12.41 4.76 -19.96
N MET A 113 -12.91 5.30 -18.85
CA MET A 113 -12.41 6.52 -18.22
C MET A 113 -10.89 6.48 -17.87
N GLU A 114 -10.20 5.36 -18.07
CA GLU A 114 -8.75 5.19 -17.95
C GLU A 114 -7.99 5.04 -19.29
N SER A 115 -8.52 5.53 -20.40
CA SER A 115 -7.96 5.29 -21.73
C SER A 115 -7.74 6.55 -22.57
N TYR A 116 -7.56 7.72 -21.92
CA TYR A 116 -7.41 8.97 -22.66
C TYR A 116 -6.15 9.04 -23.55
N SER A 117 -5.23 8.09 -23.38
CA SER A 117 -4.02 7.96 -24.18
C SER A 117 -3.71 6.55 -24.68
N LEU A 118 -4.70 5.63 -24.70
CA LEU A 118 -4.43 4.29 -25.22
C LEU A 118 -4.18 4.33 -26.72
N THR A 119 -3.05 3.75 -27.10
CA THR A 119 -2.78 3.29 -28.46
C THR A 119 -3.29 1.86 -28.56
N ILE A 120 -3.96 1.52 -29.67
CA ILE A 120 -4.41 0.16 -29.94
C ILE A 120 -3.20 -0.70 -30.26
N ALA A 121 -3.02 -1.81 -29.54
CA ALA A 121 -1.93 -2.73 -29.79
C ALA A 121 -2.10 -3.48 -31.12
N ASN A 122 -0.97 -3.82 -31.74
CA ASN A 122 -0.90 -4.79 -32.82
C ASN A 122 -1.23 -6.19 -32.26
N PRO A 123 -2.19 -6.92 -32.84
CA PRO A 123 -2.54 -8.28 -32.39
C PRO A 123 -1.37 -9.28 -32.37
N SER A 124 -0.32 -9.07 -33.17
CA SER A 124 0.87 -9.95 -33.20
C SER A 124 1.83 -9.72 -32.04
N ASP A 125 1.67 -8.64 -31.27
CA ASP A 125 2.62 -8.28 -30.22
C ASP A 125 2.55 -9.24 -29.03
N THR A 126 3.72 -9.59 -28.51
CA THR A 126 3.79 -10.38 -27.28
C THR A 126 3.34 -9.54 -26.08
N LYS A 127 2.33 -10.04 -25.36
CA LYS A 127 1.89 -9.49 -24.08
C LYS A 127 3.03 -9.56 -23.05
N TYR A 128 3.26 -8.47 -22.34
CA TYR A 128 4.22 -8.43 -21.24
C TYR A 128 3.59 -8.06 -19.89
N ALA A 129 2.38 -7.52 -19.88
CA ALA A 129 1.66 -7.17 -18.67
C ALA A 129 0.13 -7.25 -18.85
N THR A 130 -0.54 -7.39 -17.72
CA THR A 130 -2.00 -7.38 -17.59
C THR A 130 -2.36 -6.38 -16.50
N TYR A 131 -3.30 -5.47 -16.78
CA TYR A 131 -3.87 -4.56 -15.78
C TYR A 131 -5.35 -4.88 -15.59
N ILE A 132 -5.74 -5.12 -14.34
CA ILE A 132 -7.10 -5.51 -13.95
C ILE A 132 -7.70 -4.36 -13.14
N SER A 133 -8.93 -3.94 -13.49
CA SER A 133 -9.70 -3.03 -12.64
C SER A 133 -11.15 -3.50 -12.52
N THR A 134 -11.54 -3.80 -11.29
CA THR A 134 -12.85 -4.37 -10.98
C THR A 134 -13.88 -3.28 -10.60
N PRO A 135 -15.19 -3.58 -10.71
CA PRO A 135 -16.23 -2.66 -10.23
C PRO A 135 -16.10 -2.29 -8.74
N GLY A 136 -15.51 -3.18 -7.92
CA GLY A 136 -15.24 -2.96 -6.50
C GLY A 136 -13.95 -2.18 -6.19
N ASP A 137 -13.37 -1.49 -7.18
CA ASP A 137 -12.11 -0.71 -7.10
C ASP A 137 -10.83 -1.51 -6.81
N MET A 138 -10.91 -2.83 -6.64
CA MET A 138 -9.69 -3.64 -6.60
C MET A 138 -9.03 -3.57 -7.98
N THR A 139 -7.79 -3.08 -7.99
CA THR A 139 -7.03 -2.80 -9.19
C THR A 139 -5.60 -3.32 -9.01
N CYS A 140 -5.07 -4.03 -10.00
CA CYS A 140 -3.70 -4.52 -9.98
C CYS A 140 -3.05 -4.55 -11.36
N LEU A 141 -1.73 -4.49 -11.37
CA LEU A 141 -0.87 -4.65 -12.55
C LEU A 141 -0.02 -5.90 -12.35
N VAL A 142 -0.17 -6.89 -13.22
CA VAL A 142 0.73 -8.04 -13.37
C VAL A 142 1.70 -7.75 -14.51
N ILE A 143 3.01 -7.85 -14.30
CA ILE A 143 4.02 -7.51 -15.31
C ILE A 143 5.22 -8.44 -15.24
N ASN A 144 5.74 -8.84 -16.41
CA ASN A 144 6.91 -9.71 -16.51
C ASN A 144 8.19 -8.96 -16.12
N GLY A 145 9.04 -9.62 -15.35
CA GLY A 145 10.37 -9.14 -14.94
C GLY A 145 11.28 -8.85 -16.14
N SER A 146 11.14 -9.60 -17.24
CA SER A 146 11.84 -9.33 -18.50
C SER A 146 11.53 -7.94 -19.05
N LYS A 147 10.30 -7.44 -18.91
CA LYS A 147 9.94 -6.08 -19.34
C LYS A 147 10.52 -5.02 -18.40
N ILE A 148 10.44 -5.24 -17.09
CA ILE A 148 11.00 -4.31 -16.10
C ILE A 148 12.52 -4.18 -16.29
N ASN A 149 13.19 -5.28 -16.65
CA ASN A 149 14.63 -5.32 -16.86
C ASN A 149 15.10 -4.87 -18.26
N ALA A 150 14.20 -4.40 -19.13
CA ALA A 150 14.52 -4.13 -20.54
C ALA A 150 15.58 -3.01 -20.74
N ARG A 151 15.78 -2.13 -19.75
CA ARG A 151 16.80 -1.05 -19.81
C ARG A 151 18.19 -1.47 -19.36
N ALA A 152 18.40 -2.75 -19.01
CA ALA A 152 19.68 -3.31 -18.59
C ALA A 152 20.41 -2.44 -17.54
N ASN A 153 19.87 -2.37 -16.32
CA ASN A 153 20.58 -1.76 -15.20
C ASN A 153 21.52 -2.80 -14.56
N PRO A 154 22.84 -2.52 -14.39
CA PRO A 154 23.79 -3.47 -13.79
C PRO A 154 23.46 -3.85 -12.34
N ASN A 155 22.64 -3.05 -11.65
CA ASN A 155 22.15 -3.31 -10.30
C ASN A 155 20.86 -4.13 -10.28
N SER A 156 20.32 -4.54 -11.43
CA SER A 156 19.12 -5.37 -11.49
C SER A 156 19.38 -6.80 -11.05
N ILE A 157 18.56 -7.29 -10.13
CA ILE A 157 18.55 -8.70 -9.71
C ILE A 157 17.55 -9.54 -10.50
N LEU A 158 16.82 -8.92 -11.44
CA LEU A 158 15.66 -9.53 -12.09
C LEU A 158 16.06 -10.59 -13.10
N GLN A 159 15.35 -11.71 -13.06
CA GLN A 159 15.43 -12.81 -14.00
C GLN A 159 14.28 -12.72 -15.01
N PRO A 160 14.45 -13.25 -16.23
CA PRO A 160 13.41 -13.20 -17.26
C PRO A 160 12.07 -13.86 -16.84
N THR A 161 12.12 -14.85 -15.95
CA THR A 161 10.95 -15.60 -15.46
C THR A 161 10.29 -14.98 -14.23
N ASP A 162 10.82 -13.89 -13.70
CA ASP A 162 10.19 -13.21 -12.57
C ASP A 162 8.88 -12.54 -13.01
N VAL A 163 7.92 -12.46 -12.10
CA VAL A 163 6.64 -11.78 -12.31
C VAL A 163 6.39 -10.82 -11.16
N PHE A 164 5.90 -9.62 -11.45
CA PHE A 164 5.48 -8.63 -10.47
C PHE A 164 3.96 -8.51 -10.46
N VAL A 165 3.38 -8.35 -9.28
CA VAL A 165 1.99 -7.90 -9.11
C VAL A 165 2.00 -6.66 -8.22
N SER A 166 1.52 -5.55 -8.76
CA SER A 166 1.36 -4.30 -8.04
C SER A 166 -0.12 -4.05 -7.75
N PHE A 167 -0.48 -3.87 -6.47
CA PHE A 167 -1.84 -3.54 -6.08
C PHE A 167 -1.99 -2.04 -5.83
N LYS A 168 -3.10 -1.48 -6.33
CA LYS A 168 -3.48 -0.10 -6.09
C LYS A 168 -4.06 0.05 -4.67
N GLY A 169 -3.64 1.08 -3.95
CA GLY A 169 -4.31 1.50 -2.72
C GLY A 169 -5.51 2.43 -2.96
N SER A 170 -6.11 2.91 -1.88
CA SER A 170 -7.32 3.74 -1.98
C SER A 170 -7.04 5.06 -2.71
N SER A 171 -7.91 5.39 -3.67
CA SER A 171 -7.80 6.62 -4.47
C SER A 171 -8.17 7.90 -3.70
N THR A 172 -8.84 7.78 -2.54
CA THR A 172 -9.18 8.92 -1.67
C THR A 172 -9.09 8.56 -0.20
N MET A 173 -8.67 9.51 0.64
CA MET A 173 -8.64 9.38 2.10
C MET A 173 -10.05 9.18 2.69
N LYS A 174 -11.11 9.66 2.01
CA LYS A 174 -12.50 9.44 2.41
C LYS A 174 -12.96 8.00 2.17
N ASN A 175 -12.58 7.40 1.03
CA ASN A 175 -12.84 5.98 0.78
C ASN A 175 -12.03 5.13 1.74
N PHE A 176 -10.73 5.44 1.92
CA PHE A 176 -9.91 4.77 2.92
C PHE A 176 -10.53 4.85 4.32
N LYS A 177 -10.93 6.04 4.79
CA LYS A 177 -11.59 6.21 6.10
C LYS A 177 -12.96 5.53 6.16
N HIS A 178 -13.72 5.50 5.07
CA HIS A 178 -14.96 4.74 5.01
C HIS A 178 -14.67 3.23 5.15
N ASP A 179 -13.73 2.69 4.39
CA ASP A 179 -13.33 1.27 4.45
C ASP A 179 -12.75 0.93 5.84
N LEU A 180 -11.95 1.83 6.40
CA LEU A 180 -11.36 1.78 7.73
C LEU A 180 -12.41 1.83 8.84
N MET A 181 -13.41 2.70 8.75
CA MET A 181 -14.38 2.93 9.83
C MET A 181 -15.66 2.10 9.70
N SER A 182 -15.97 1.56 8.51
CA SER A 182 -17.19 0.78 8.27
C SER A 182 -16.99 -0.74 8.34
N GLN A 183 -15.74 -1.26 8.34
CA GLN A 183 -15.52 -2.72 8.15
C GLN A 183 -14.30 -3.36 8.86
N PHE A 184 -13.86 -2.91 10.05
CA PHE A 184 -12.94 -3.75 10.84
C PHE A 184 -13.66 -4.90 11.54
N THR A 185 -14.14 -5.85 10.75
CA THR A 185 -14.50 -7.18 11.23
C THR A 185 -13.23 -8.03 11.21
N ALA A 186 -12.73 -8.38 12.39
CA ALA A 186 -11.80 -9.49 12.50
C ALA A 186 -12.49 -10.74 11.96
N SER A 187 -11.88 -11.40 10.97
CA SER A 187 -12.46 -12.56 10.31
C SER A 187 -11.39 -13.64 10.19
N ASP A 188 -11.77 -14.89 10.39
CA ASP A 188 -10.84 -16.00 10.18
C ASP A 188 -10.51 -16.14 8.69
N LEU A 189 -9.21 -16.21 8.38
CA LEU A 189 -8.71 -16.30 7.01
C LEU A 189 -9.18 -17.59 6.33
N GLY A 190 -9.18 -18.73 7.03
CA GLY A 190 -9.62 -20.01 6.46
C GLY A 190 -11.08 -19.97 6.04
N GLY A 191 -11.95 -19.43 6.91
CA GLY A 191 -13.37 -19.23 6.59
C GLY A 191 -13.60 -18.35 5.35
N LEU A 192 -12.84 -17.27 5.20
CA LEU A 192 -12.94 -16.38 4.03
C LEU A 192 -12.48 -17.03 2.73
N LEU A 193 -11.63 -18.05 2.79
CA LEU A 193 -11.02 -18.70 1.64
C LEU A 193 -11.76 -19.96 1.18
N GLN A 194 -12.80 -20.41 1.89
CA GLN A 194 -13.57 -21.61 1.54
C GLN A 194 -14.11 -21.55 0.11
N GLY A 195 -14.67 -20.39 -0.30
CA GLY A 195 -15.24 -20.20 -1.63
C GLY A 195 -14.23 -20.25 -2.79
N VAL A 196 -12.93 -20.15 -2.49
CA VAL A 196 -11.85 -20.23 -3.48
C VAL A 196 -10.99 -21.48 -3.31
N GLY A 197 -11.38 -22.39 -2.41
CA GLY A 197 -10.74 -23.69 -2.20
C GLY A 197 -9.33 -23.62 -1.60
N VAL A 198 -8.90 -22.47 -1.05
CA VAL A 198 -7.56 -22.33 -0.46
C VAL A 198 -7.59 -22.75 1.01
N LYS A 199 -6.70 -23.68 1.39
CA LYS A 199 -6.60 -24.18 2.77
C LYS A 199 -5.51 -23.45 3.53
N VAL A 200 -5.82 -23.07 4.77
CA VAL A 200 -4.85 -22.54 5.74
C VAL A 200 -4.36 -23.71 6.60
N THR A 201 -3.05 -23.92 6.58
CA THR A 201 -2.36 -25.15 7.03
C THR A 201 -2.19 -25.27 8.54
N GLU A 202 -2.27 -24.16 9.28
CA GLU A 202 -2.09 -24.13 10.73
C GLU A 202 -3.05 -23.14 11.39
N ASN A 203 -3.33 -23.36 12.68
CA ASN A 203 -4.17 -22.46 13.49
C ASN A 203 -5.55 -22.20 12.86
N GLU A 204 -6.14 -23.22 12.24
CA GLU A 204 -7.47 -23.16 11.63
C GLU A 204 -8.49 -22.56 12.61
N GLY A 205 -9.33 -21.64 12.11
CA GLY A 205 -10.29 -20.89 12.93
C GLY A 205 -9.70 -19.79 13.82
N ARG A 206 -8.37 -19.61 13.85
CA ARG A 206 -7.68 -18.64 14.73
C ARG A 206 -6.81 -17.64 13.96
N ASN A 207 -6.77 -17.70 12.62
CA ASN A 207 -6.00 -16.77 11.81
C ASN A 207 -6.82 -15.53 11.49
N LEU A 208 -7.04 -14.69 12.50
CA LEU A 208 -7.86 -13.49 12.33
C LEU A 208 -7.10 -12.42 11.54
N VAL A 209 -7.73 -11.93 10.48
CA VAL A 209 -7.26 -10.87 9.57
C VAL A 209 -8.33 -9.78 9.42
N THR A 210 -7.96 -8.66 8.78
CA THR A 210 -8.95 -7.65 8.38
C THR A 210 -9.80 -8.18 7.23
N GLY A 211 -11.02 -8.66 7.52
CA GLY A 211 -11.88 -9.30 6.52
C GLY A 211 -12.24 -8.40 5.32
N ALA A 212 -12.38 -7.09 5.54
CA ALA A 212 -12.63 -6.10 4.50
C ALA A 212 -11.54 -6.03 3.42
N PHE A 213 -10.30 -6.41 3.77
CA PHE A 213 -9.18 -6.39 2.82
C PHE A 213 -9.03 -7.71 2.07
N VAL A 214 -9.56 -8.81 2.62
CA VAL A 214 -9.54 -10.13 1.98
C VAL A 214 -10.71 -10.34 1.03
N LYS A 215 -11.91 -9.86 1.38
CA LYS A 215 -13.12 -10.01 0.55
C LYS A 215 -12.92 -9.52 -0.90
N PRO A 216 -12.27 -8.37 -1.18
CA PRO A 216 -11.97 -7.95 -2.55
C PRO A 216 -11.07 -8.94 -3.29
N ILE A 217 -10.06 -9.51 -2.63
CA ILE A 217 -9.17 -10.53 -3.21
C ILE A 217 -9.96 -11.79 -3.57
N VAL A 218 -10.81 -12.27 -2.66
CA VAL A 218 -11.65 -13.46 -2.89
C VAL A 218 -12.63 -13.25 -4.03
N LYS A 219 -13.28 -12.08 -4.08
CA LYS A 219 -14.21 -11.71 -5.16
C LYS A 219 -13.53 -11.63 -6.54
N THR A 220 -12.21 -11.50 -6.58
CA THR A 220 -11.45 -11.33 -7.82
C THR A 220 -10.46 -12.48 -8.03
N TRP A 221 -10.60 -13.56 -7.24
CA TRP A 221 -9.63 -14.63 -7.18
C TRP A 221 -9.39 -15.29 -8.54
N VAL A 222 -10.47 -15.65 -9.24
CA VAL A 222 -10.38 -16.33 -10.55
C VAL A 222 -9.55 -15.50 -11.53
N ILE A 223 -9.87 -14.21 -11.69
CA ILE A 223 -9.17 -13.36 -12.64
C ILE A 223 -7.72 -13.05 -12.23
N LEU A 224 -7.44 -12.99 -10.91
CA LEU A 224 -6.08 -12.90 -10.41
C LEU A 224 -5.27 -14.17 -10.73
N MET A 225 -5.86 -15.36 -10.56
CA MET A 225 -5.21 -16.63 -10.86
C MET A 225 -5.02 -16.82 -12.37
N ASP A 226 -5.96 -16.38 -13.20
CA ASP A 226 -5.83 -16.38 -14.66
C ASP A 226 -4.66 -15.51 -15.09
N ALA A 227 -4.60 -14.26 -14.62
CA ALA A 227 -3.49 -13.36 -14.92
C ALA A 227 -2.15 -13.92 -14.42
N LEU A 228 -2.08 -14.50 -13.21
CA LEU A 228 -0.87 -15.17 -12.74
C LEU A 228 -0.47 -16.33 -13.66
N SER A 229 -1.42 -17.14 -14.12
CA SER A 229 -1.15 -18.29 -14.99
C SER A 229 -0.68 -17.87 -16.38
N GLU A 230 -1.15 -16.73 -16.88
CA GLU A 230 -0.68 -16.14 -18.14
C GLU A 230 0.77 -15.66 -18.08
N HIS A 231 1.22 -15.19 -16.92
CA HIS A 231 2.54 -14.57 -16.74
C HIS A 231 3.59 -15.55 -16.16
N ILE A 232 3.17 -16.49 -15.31
CA ILE A 232 4.03 -17.53 -14.72
C ILE A 232 4.13 -18.70 -15.69
N THR A 233 4.98 -18.53 -16.70
CA THR A 233 5.16 -19.53 -17.77
C THR A 233 6.17 -20.63 -17.38
N ALA A 234 7.18 -20.29 -16.58
CA ALA A 234 8.25 -21.18 -16.12
C ALA A 234 8.55 -20.96 -14.63
N ASP A 235 9.46 -21.78 -14.08
CA ASP A 235 9.87 -21.63 -12.68
C ASP A 235 10.56 -20.29 -12.44
N GLY A 236 10.06 -19.53 -11.47
CA GLY A 236 10.50 -18.15 -11.25
C GLY A 236 10.16 -17.63 -9.86
N ARG A 237 10.36 -16.33 -9.64
CA ARG A 237 10.02 -15.65 -8.40
C ARG A 237 8.83 -14.71 -8.63
N LEU A 238 8.00 -14.59 -7.60
CA LEU A 238 6.86 -13.69 -7.62
C LEU A 238 7.14 -12.49 -6.71
N PHE A 239 7.10 -11.29 -7.27
CA PHE A 239 7.24 -10.05 -6.52
C PHE A 239 5.87 -9.41 -6.36
N LEU A 240 5.53 -9.00 -5.14
CA LEU A 240 4.25 -8.38 -4.80
C LEU A 240 4.55 -7.01 -4.20
N CYS A 241 4.03 -5.95 -4.81
CA CYS A 241 4.23 -4.61 -4.30
C CYS A 241 2.92 -3.82 -4.18
N GLY A 242 2.94 -2.79 -3.35
CA GLY A 242 1.80 -1.93 -3.20
C GLY A 242 2.01 -0.84 -2.16
N HIS A 243 1.28 0.24 -2.35
CA HIS A 243 1.28 1.40 -1.47
C HIS A 243 -0.03 1.51 -0.70
N SER A 244 0.01 1.90 0.58
CA SER A 244 -1.17 2.09 1.42
C SER A 244 -2.03 0.80 1.49
N LEU A 245 -3.34 0.89 1.21
CA LEU A 245 -4.21 -0.29 1.05
C LEU A 245 -3.69 -1.29 -0.01
N GLY A 246 -2.94 -0.85 -1.02
CA GLY A 246 -2.28 -1.75 -1.96
C GLY A 246 -1.20 -2.60 -1.28
N GLY A 247 -0.51 -2.05 -0.28
CA GLY A 247 0.43 -2.79 0.57
C GLY A 247 -0.28 -3.81 1.48
N ALA A 248 -1.53 -3.52 1.90
CA ALA A 248 -2.38 -4.50 2.58
C ALA A 248 -2.73 -5.67 1.67
N TYR A 249 -3.21 -5.37 0.45
CA TYR A 249 -3.57 -6.38 -0.54
C TYR A 249 -2.37 -7.26 -0.92
N CYS A 250 -1.20 -6.66 -1.20
CA CYS A 250 -0.02 -7.44 -1.59
C CYS A 250 0.41 -8.41 -0.48
N THR A 251 0.36 -7.98 0.79
CA THR A 251 0.72 -8.82 1.93
C THR A 251 -0.30 -9.94 2.15
N LEU A 252 -1.59 -9.63 2.16
CA LEU A 252 -2.65 -10.63 2.34
C LEU A 252 -2.67 -11.62 1.18
N PHE A 253 -2.49 -11.15 -0.05
CA PHE A 253 -2.39 -12.02 -1.22
C PHE A 253 -1.18 -12.95 -1.14
N ALA A 254 -0.01 -12.45 -0.71
CA ALA A 254 1.15 -13.29 -0.45
C ALA A 254 0.86 -14.38 0.59
N PHE A 255 0.15 -14.03 1.67
CA PHE A 255 -0.23 -14.97 2.71
C PHE A 255 -1.12 -16.09 2.14
N ILE A 256 -2.16 -15.72 1.38
CA ILE A 256 -3.07 -16.67 0.74
C ILE A 256 -2.31 -17.58 -0.25
N LEU A 257 -1.44 -17.01 -1.08
CA LEU A 257 -0.63 -17.74 -2.04
C LEU A 257 0.34 -18.72 -1.36
N ALA A 258 0.98 -18.32 -0.26
CA ALA A 258 1.89 -19.19 0.49
C ALA A 258 1.14 -20.33 1.18
N GLU A 259 0.00 -20.07 1.81
CA GLU A 259 -0.86 -21.12 2.37
C GLU A 259 -1.35 -22.08 1.29
N GLY A 260 -1.77 -21.56 0.13
CA GLY A 260 -2.17 -22.37 -1.01
C GLY A 260 -1.05 -23.17 -1.65
N LYS A 261 0.20 -22.66 -1.62
CA LYS A 261 1.38 -23.41 -2.05
C LYS A 261 1.69 -24.55 -1.09
N VAL A 262 1.72 -24.28 0.22
CA VAL A 262 2.08 -25.27 1.24
C VAL A 262 1.01 -26.35 1.39
N SER A 263 -0.27 -25.99 1.27
CA SER A 263 -1.38 -26.94 1.27
C SER A 263 -1.57 -27.68 -0.07
N GLY A 264 -0.94 -27.21 -1.14
CA GLY A 264 -1.10 -27.76 -2.50
C GLY A 264 -2.42 -27.40 -3.18
N THR A 265 -3.18 -26.44 -2.66
CA THR A 265 -4.48 -26.03 -3.22
C THR A 265 -4.38 -25.02 -4.37
N ILE A 266 -3.20 -24.43 -4.61
CA ILE A 266 -2.97 -23.51 -5.74
C ILE A 266 -1.91 -24.12 -6.67
N PRO A 267 -2.30 -24.86 -7.73
CA PRO A 267 -1.36 -25.59 -8.57
C PRO A 267 -0.29 -24.72 -9.24
N ILE A 268 -0.63 -23.50 -9.70
CA ILE A 268 0.33 -22.59 -10.35
C ILE A 268 1.50 -22.21 -9.43
N MET A 269 1.28 -22.24 -8.10
CA MET A 269 2.32 -21.93 -7.13
C MET A 269 3.42 -22.99 -7.03
N THR A 270 3.28 -24.14 -7.69
CA THR A 270 4.38 -25.11 -7.84
C THR A 270 5.56 -24.52 -8.62
N LYS A 271 5.30 -23.64 -9.60
CA LYS A 271 6.32 -22.93 -10.40
C LYS A 271 6.95 -21.73 -9.67
N VAL A 272 6.33 -21.25 -8.60
CA VAL A 272 6.84 -20.07 -7.86
C VAL A 272 7.82 -20.54 -6.79
N LYS A 273 9.12 -20.23 -6.96
CA LYS A 273 10.19 -20.62 -6.02
C LYS A 273 10.07 -19.85 -4.70
N SER A 274 9.83 -18.55 -4.79
CA SER A 274 9.72 -17.63 -3.66
C SER A 274 8.80 -16.46 -3.99
N ILE A 275 8.22 -15.86 -2.96
CA ILE A 275 7.36 -14.68 -3.01
C ILE A 275 8.08 -13.54 -2.29
N HIS A 276 8.18 -12.37 -2.91
CA HIS A 276 8.93 -11.23 -2.39
C HIS A 276 8.00 -10.02 -2.25
N ILE A 277 7.77 -9.56 -1.03
CA ILE A 277 6.81 -8.49 -0.74
C ILE A 277 7.56 -7.17 -0.54
N LEU A 278 7.20 -6.16 -1.32
CA LEU A 278 7.70 -4.77 -1.20
C LEU A 278 6.52 -3.85 -0.91
N SER A 279 6.30 -3.53 0.36
CA SER A 279 5.16 -2.72 0.79
C SER A 279 5.59 -1.31 1.22
N TYR A 280 4.78 -0.31 0.86
CA TYR A 280 5.05 1.11 1.14
C TYR A 280 3.90 1.70 1.94
N GLY A 281 4.14 2.07 3.21
CA GLY A 281 3.10 2.65 4.07
C GLY A 281 1.90 1.74 4.33
N ALA A 282 2.07 0.42 4.34
CA ALA A 282 0.97 -0.52 4.52
C ALA A 282 0.38 -0.43 5.95
N PRO A 283 -0.95 -0.59 6.13
CA PRO A 283 -1.59 -0.67 7.45
C PRO A 283 -1.27 -1.98 8.19
N THR A 284 -1.66 -2.07 9.46
CA THR A 284 -1.64 -3.36 10.19
C THR A 284 -2.75 -4.29 9.68
N LEU A 285 -2.57 -5.61 9.78
CA LEU A 285 -3.41 -6.57 9.04
C LEU A 285 -3.83 -7.80 9.83
N LEU A 286 -2.97 -8.25 10.75
CA LEU A 286 -3.03 -9.61 11.30
C LEU A 286 -3.25 -9.58 12.82
N SER A 287 -4.03 -10.52 13.35
CA SER A 287 -3.92 -10.87 14.78
C SER A 287 -2.54 -11.46 15.09
N ASP A 288 -2.19 -11.58 16.36
CA ASP A 288 -0.90 -12.20 16.76
C ASP A 288 -0.75 -13.63 16.26
N THR A 289 -1.82 -14.42 16.28
CA THR A 289 -1.84 -15.78 15.75
C THR A 289 -1.60 -15.78 14.24
N ALA A 290 -2.36 -14.97 13.49
CA ALA A 290 -2.20 -14.87 12.04
C ALA A 290 -0.81 -14.36 11.64
N ARG A 291 -0.24 -13.43 12.41
CA ARG A 291 1.15 -12.97 12.25
C ARG A 291 2.15 -14.11 12.43
N ASN A 292 2.00 -14.92 13.46
CA ASN A 292 2.93 -16.03 13.68
C ASN A 292 2.82 -17.09 12.58
N THR A 293 1.61 -17.38 12.10
CA THR A 293 1.39 -18.23 10.92
C THR A 293 2.07 -17.64 9.67
N PHE A 294 1.92 -16.33 9.43
CA PHE A 294 2.61 -15.64 8.32
C PHE A 294 4.13 -15.70 8.46
N ASN A 295 4.67 -15.43 9.65
CA ASN A 295 6.10 -15.35 9.91
C ASN A 295 6.81 -16.69 9.73
N ARG A 296 6.10 -17.83 9.82
CA ARG A 296 6.67 -19.14 9.45
C ARG A 296 7.11 -19.18 7.98
N HIS A 297 6.39 -18.50 7.08
CA HIS A 297 6.79 -18.41 5.67
C HIS A 297 7.99 -17.50 5.44
N LEU A 298 8.22 -16.53 6.33
CA LEU A 298 9.44 -15.73 6.36
C LEU A 298 10.63 -16.58 6.80
N GLU A 299 10.47 -17.36 7.88
CA GLU A 299 11.51 -18.24 8.41
C GLU A 299 11.85 -19.38 7.43
N SER A 300 10.88 -19.89 6.66
CA SER A 300 11.12 -20.91 5.63
C SER A 300 11.84 -20.38 4.38
N GLY A 301 11.90 -19.05 4.21
CA GLY A 301 12.40 -18.41 3.00
C GLY A 301 11.44 -18.46 1.81
N LEU A 302 10.21 -18.97 2.00
CA LEU A 302 9.18 -18.95 0.96
C LEU A 302 8.71 -17.53 0.68
N ILE A 303 8.55 -16.72 1.73
CA ILE A 303 8.23 -15.29 1.64
C ILE A 303 9.47 -14.48 2.07
N THR A 304 9.75 -13.40 1.36
CA THR A 304 10.51 -12.27 1.93
C THR A 304 9.60 -11.06 2.08
N LEU A 305 9.91 -10.19 3.04
CA LEU A 305 9.12 -9.00 3.32
C LEU A 305 10.01 -7.79 3.54
N ASP A 306 9.71 -6.72 2.83
CA ASP A 306 10.30 -5.40 3.01
C ASP A 306 9.16 -4.39 3.24
N ARG A 307 9.09 -3.86 4.46
CA ARG A 307 8.09 -2.85 4.85
C ARG A 307 8.74 -1.49 4.94
N VAL A 308 8.60 -0.72 3.86
CA VAL A 308 9.15 0.62 3.73
C VAL A 308 8.17 1.65 4.29
N VAL A 309 8.63 2.47 5.22
CA VAL A 309 7.84 3.57 5.81
C VAL A 309 8.63 4.87 5.71
N SER A 310 7.93 5.93 5.34
CA SER A 310 8.51 7.27 5.18
C SER A 310 8.33 8.09 6.45
N GLN A 311 9.43 8.65 6.97
CA GLN A 311 9.42 9.64 8.05
C GLN A 311 9.77 11.01 7.45
N LYS A 312 9.02 12.07 7.81
CA LYS A 312 9.41 13.42 7.38
C LYS A 312 10.61 13.92 8.15
N ILE A 313 11.32 14.79 7.47
CA ILE A 313 12.21 15.81 8.02
C ILE A 313 11.33 16.88 8.71
N ALA A 314 11.51 17.10 10.02
CA ALA A 314 10.59 17.90 10.83
C ALA A 314 10.48 19.36 10.34
N ALA A 315 9.26 19.79 9.97
CA ALA A 315 8.91 21.20 9.89
C ALA A 315 8.21 21.60 11.22
N ARG A 316 8.81 22.55 11.95
CA ARG A 316 8.26 23.18 13.17
C ARG A 316 6.82 23.65 12.89
N THR A 317 5.80 23.32 13.68
CA THR A 317 5.56 23.87 15.03
C THR A 317 4.70 22.92 15.88
N SER A 318 5.16 22.74 17.10
CA SER A 318 4.47 22.20 18.28
C SER A 318 3.08 22.81 18.50
N GLY A 319 2.07 21.96 18.72
CA GLY A 319 0.86 22.36 19.48
C GLY A 319 -0.52 21.87 19.00
N MET A 320 -0.68 21.22 17.84
CA MET A 320 -2.03 20.95 17.27
C MET A 320 -2.25 19.53 16.68
N SER A 321 -1.35 18.57 16.90
CA SER A 321 -1.15 17.47 15.94
C SER A 321 -1.84 16.12 16.19
N ILE A 322 -2.74 15.96 17.17
CA ILE A 322 -3.38 14.65 17.41
C ILE A 322 -4.83 14.60 16.89
N ILE A 323 -5.61 15.67 17.07
CA ILE A 323 -7.05 15.65 16.75
C ILE A 323 -7.32 16.06 15.29
N GLN A 324 -6.47 16.90 14.69
CA GLN A 324 -6.66 17.38 13.32
C GLN A 324 -6.01 16.47 12.25
N GLY A 325 -5.10 15.57 12.65
CA GLY A 325 -4.42 14.61 11.75
C GLY A 325 -5.37 13.57 11.13
N PHE A 326 -6.46 13.23 11.81
CA PHE A 326 -7.47 12.25 11.36
C PHE A 326 -8.40 12.73 10.24
N ALA A 327 -8.42 14.04 9.94
CA ALA A 327 -9.27 14.62 8.90
C ALA A 327 -8.50 14.98 7.62
N PHE A 328 -7.19 15.19 7.70
CA PHE A 328 -6.41 15.74 6.57
C PHE A 328 -5.03 15.10 6.33
N GLY A 329 -4.61 14.06 7.06
CA GLY A 329 -3.29 13.45 6.83
C GLY A 329 -2.10 14.36 7.16
N LEU A 330 -2.34 15.43 7.94
CA LEU A 330 -1.37 16.46 8.33
C LEU A 330 -0.67 16.14 9.66
N GLY A 331 -0.33 14.87 9.88
CA GLY A 331 0.63 14.49 10.93
C GLY A 331 2.08 14.67 10.44
N PRO A 332 3.06 14.85 11.33
CA PRO A 332 4.47 14.91 10.93
C PRO A 332 4.99 13.58 10.36
N ASN A 333 4.32 12.46 10.62
CA ASN A 333 4.72 11.12 10.19
C ASN A 333 3.58 10.36 9.49
N ASP A 334 3.91 9.27 8.80
CA ASP A 334 2.92 8.37 8.22
C ASP A 334 2.21 7.53 9.29
N ILE A 335 0.92 7.81 9.49
CA ILE A 335 0.08 7.15 10.50
C ILE A 335 -0.60 5.88 9.99
N ILE A 336 -0.62 5.64 8.68
CA ILE A 336 -1.32 4.49 8.09
C ILE A 336 -0.77 3.15 8.60
N PRO A 337 0.55 2.98 8.77
CA PRO A 337 1.12 1.80 9.42
C PRO A 337 0.73 1.61 10.89
N SER A 338 0.02 2.53 11.54
CA SER A 338 -0.40 2.36 12.94
C SER A 338 -1.86 1.92 13.11
N ILE A 339 -2.57 1.66 12.01
CA ILE A 339 -4.02 1.37 12.02
C ILE A 339 -4.34 0.10 11.20
N PRO A 340 -5.37 -0.69 11.60
CA PRO A 340 -6.21 -0.56 12.80
C PRO A 340 -5.49 -0.88 14.12
N ALA A 341 -6.01 -0.31 15.20
CA ALA A 341 -5.64 -0.72 16.56
C ALA A 341 -6.09 -2.17 16.81
N GLY A 342 -5.29 -2.93 17.58
CA GLY A 342 -5.58 -4.34 17.90
C GLY A 342 -5.08 -5.35 16.85
N PHE A 343 -4.63 -4.89 15.69
CA PHE A 343 -3.91 -5.71 14.72
C PHE A 343 -2.41 -5.40 14.74
N ALA A 344 -1.64 -6.36 14.28
CA ALA A 344 -0.21 -6.34 14.15
C ALA A 344 0.21 -6.26 12.68
N HIS A 345 1.43 -5.75 12.48
CA HIS A 345 2.16 -5.95 11.24
C HIS A 345 2.63 -7.41 11.12
N PRO A 346 2.67 -7.97 9.90
CA PRO A 346 3.50 -9.15 9.64
C PRO A 346 4.98 -8.82 9.88
N GLY A 347 5.81 -9.86 9.95
CA GLY A 347 7.25 -9.69 10.06
C GLY A 347 7.72 -9.33 11.46
N PHE A 348 8.92 -8.77 11.54
CA PHE A 348 9.73 -8.52 12.72
C PHE A 348 10.20 -7.07 12.75
N ARG A 349 10.04 -6.45 13.92
CA ARG A 349 10.55 -5.11 14.20
C ARG A 349 11.01 -5.00 15.66
N PRO A 350 11.89 -4.04 16.00
CA PRO A 350 12.30 -3.83 17.38
C PRO A 350 11.12 -3.71 18.34
N LEU A 351 11.23 -4.34 19.51
CA LEU A 351 10.20 -4.31 20.54
C LEU A 351 10.21 -2.95 21.23
N ALA A 352 9.06 -2.53 21.77
CA ALA A 352 9.00 -1.29 22.57
C ALA A 352 9.86 -1.29 23.82
N THR A 353 10.22 -2.49 24.28
CA THR A 353 11.09 -2.69 25.43
C THR A 353 12.58 -2.68 25.06
N ASP A 354 12.93 -2.68 23.77
CA ASP A 354 14.32 -2.77 23.34
C ASP A 354 15.02 -1.41 23.47
N PHE A 355 16.01 -1.33 24.35
CA PHE A 355 16.89 -0.18 24.45
C PHE A 355 18.00 -0.28 23.40
N ARG A 356 18.13 0.74 22.53
CA ARG A 356 19.14 0.82 21.45
C ARG A 356 19.19 -0.43 20.55
N PRO A 357 18.09 -0.78 19.86
CA PRO A 357 18.01 -2.02 19.07
C PRO A 357 19.09 -2.14 17.99
N GLU A 358 19.54 -1.03 17.42
CA GLU A 358 20.55 -1.02 16.37
C GLU A 358 21.93 -1.45 16.88
N ALA A 359 22.30 -1.09 18.11
CA ALA A 359 23.51 -1.57 18.76
C ALA A 359 23.50 -3.10 18.97
N ASN A 360 22.30 -3.68 19.06
CA ASN A 360 22.09 -5.11 19.21
C ASN A 360 22.02 -5.85 17.85
N GLY A 361 22.25 -5.17 16.73
CA GLY A 361 22.19 -5.77 15.39
C GLY A 361 20.79 -5.84 14.81
N GLN A 362 19.90 -4.94 15.22
CA GLN A 362 18.56 -4.77 14.64
C GLN A 362 18.41 -3.37 14.02
N PRO A 363 19.14 -3.07 12.93
CA PRO A 363 19.04 -1.80 12.23
C PRO A 363 17.65 -1.68 11.57
N TYR A 364 17.09 -0.47 11.56
CA TYR A 364 15.78 -0.25 10.94
C TYR A 364 15.67 1.06 10.16
N SER A 365 16.49 2.08 10.41
CA SER A 365 16.63 3.18 9.45
C SER A 365 17.53 2.77 8.30
N ILE A 366 17.24 3.24 7.08
CA ILE A 366 18.00 2.82 5.89
C ILE A 366 19.50 3.13 6.00
N ASP A 367 19.89 4.22 6.67
CA ASP A 367 21.30 4.54 6.91
C ASP A 367 21.97 3.55 7.87
N ASN A 368 21.29 3.11 8.92
CA ASN A 368 21.81 2.11 9.84
C ASN A 368 21.78 0.70 9.24
N VAL A 369 20.83 0.41 8.35
CA VAL A 369 20.82 -0.81 7.54
C VAL A 369 22.03 -0.82 6.60
N ARG A 370 22.31 0.29 5.89
CA ARG A 370 23.52 0.46 5.07
C ARG A 370 24.79 0.24 5.90
N LYS A 371 24.91 0.89 7.06
CA LYS A 371 26.06 0.72 7.98
C LYS A 371 26.25 -0.73 8.42
N PHE A 372 25.15 -1.40 8.78
CA PHE A 372 25.18 -2.81 9.17
C PHE A 372 25.71 -3.70 8.04
N TYR A 373 25.41 -3.36 6.79
CA TYR A 373 25.87 -4.05 5.59
C TYR A 373 27.18 -3.50 5.00
N GLY A 374 27.99 -2.82 5.81
CA GLY A 374 29.34 -2.39 5.42
C GLY A 374 29.38 -1.14 4.53
N VAL A 375 28.32 -0.35 4.49
CA VAL A 375 28.24 0.91 3.75
C VAL A 375 28.19 2.09 4.73
N SER A 376 29.21 2.94 4.70
CA SER A 376 29.19 4.18 5.48
C SER A 376 28.17 5.17 4.89
N SER A 377 27.00 5.26 5.51
CA SER A 377 25.90 6.17 5.14
C SER A 377 25.60 7.12 6.28
N VAL A 378 25.27 8.37 5.98
CA VAL A 378 24.85 9.36 7.00
C VAL A 378 23.51 10.00 6.71
N THR A 379 22.87 9.65 5.58
CA THR A 379 21.54 10.14 5.21
C THR A 379 20.56 9.00 5.10
N ARG A 380 19.31 9.27 5.48
CA ARG A 380 18.17 8.35 5.27
C ARG A 380 17.47 8.58 3.93
N TYR A 381 17.95 9.52 3.14
CA TYR A 381 17.52 9.79 1.77
C TYR A 381 18.54 9.21 0.78
N ARG A 382 18.65 9.80 -0.42
CA ARG A 382 19.61 9.43 -1.46
C ARG A 382 21.03 9.43 -0.93
N ASP A 383 21.66 8.26 -0.93
CA ASP A 383 23.07 8.14 -0.60
C ASP A 383 23.87 7.93 -1.89
N PRO A 384 24.85 8.80 -2.21
CA PRO A 384 25.67 8.67 -3.40
C PRO A 384 26.42 7.33 -3.50
N ALA A 385 26.78 6.71 -2.37
CA ALA A 385 27.49 5.43 -2.36
C ALA A 385 26.60 4.28 -2.83
N THR A 386 25.29 4.35 -2.58
CA THR A 386 24.34 3.27 -2.92
C THR A 386 23.33 3.65 -3.98
N TRP A 387 23.47 4.84 -4.59
CA TRP A 387 22.61 5.29 -5.68
C TRP A 387 22.66 4.29 -6.85
N PRO A 388 21.54 3.63 -7.19
CA PRO A 388 21.56 2.50 -8.13
C PRO A 388 21.29 2.90 -9.58
N PHE A 389 21.19 4.19 -9.87
CA PHE A 389 20.83 4.73 -11.17
C PHE A 389 21.98 5.55 -11.77
N PRO A 390 22.15 5.53 -13.10
CA PRO A 390 23.12 6.41 -13.76
C PRO A 390 22.68 7.89 -13.72
N GLU A 391 21.37 8.17 -13.58
CA GLU A 391 20.88 9.53 -13.49
C GLU A 391 21.07 10.10 -12.08
N ASP A 392 22.07 10.95 -11.90
CA ASP A 392 22.32 11.68 -10.65
C ASP A 392 21.71 13.09 -10.73
N ILE A 393 20.39 13.17 -10.91
CA ILE A 393 19.64 14.43 -10.97
C ILE A 393 18.36 14.28 -10.15
N GLY A 394 18.25 15.07 -9.08
CA GLY A 394 17.09 15.07 -8.19
C GLY A 394 15.98 16.04 -8.62
N LEU A 395 14.73 15.67 -8.36
CA LEU A 395 13.63 16.63 -8.29
C LEU A 395 13.96 17.67 -7.23
N GLY A 396 14.23 18.89 -7.69
CA GLY A 396 14.66 19.98 -6.83
C GLY A 396 16.04 20.55 -7.09
N ASP A 397 16.81 19.88 -7.94
CA ASP A 397 18.06 20.42 -8.42
C ASP A 397 17.79 21.49 -9.49
N TRP A 398 17.71 22.75 -9.08
CA TRP A 398 17.40 23.87 -9.97
C TRP A 398 18.50 24.11 -10.99
N LYS A 399 19.75 23.83 -10.64
CA LYS A 399 20.90 23.96 -11.54
C LYS A 399 20.77 22.96 -12.68
N ASN A 400 20.35 21.73 -12.39
CA ASN A 400 20.21 20.66 -13.38
C ASN A 400 18.78 20.44 -13.89
N SER A 401 17.85 21.34 -13.56
CA SER A 401 16.44 21.23 -13.96
C SER A 401 16.24 21.22 -15.48
N ALA A 402 17.04 21.98 -16.22
CA ALA A 402 17.04 21.98 -17.68
C ALA A 402 17.50 20.64 -18.25
N ALA A 403 18.51 20.01 -17.64
CA ALA A 403 19.00 18.70 -18.05
C ALA A 403 17.94 17.61 -17.80
N LEU A 404 17.28 17.62 -16.65
CA LEU A 404 16.16 16.71 -16.38
C LEU A 404 15.02 16.89 -17.40
N ASN A 405 14.66 18.14 -17.73
CA ASN A 405 13.64 18.42 -18.73
C ASN A 405 14.07 17.94 -20.13
N ALA A 406 15.35 18.09 -20.49
CA ALA A 406 15.88 17.60 -21.75
C ALA A 406 15.81 16.07 -21.87
N ILE A 407 16.15 15.34 -20.80
CA ILE A 407 15.99 13.89 -20.71
C ILE A 407 14.52 13.53 -20.95
N VAL A 408 13.60 14.14 -20.21
CA VAL A 408 12.16 13.82 -20.31
C VAL A 408 11.61 14.16 -21.70
N LYS A 409 12.02 15.29 -22.28
CA LYS A 409 11.64 15.68 -23.63
C LYS A 409 12.16 14.69 -24.68
N SER A 410 13.39 14.20 -24.54
CA SER A 410 13.93 13.18 -25.45
C SER A 410 13.19 11.85 -25.37
N LEU A 411 12.71 11.47 -24.18
CA LEU A 411 11.99 10.22 -23.96
C LEU A 411 10.54 10.29 -24.47
N THR A 412 9.90 11.43 -24.27
CA THR A 412 8.44 11.57 -24.42
C THR A 412 8.02 12.40 -25.64
N GLY A 413 8.90 13.27 -26.15
CA GLY A 413 8.56 14.32 -27.11
C GLY A 413 7.74 15.48 -26.51
N VAL A 414 7.45 15.45 -25.20
CA VAL A 414 6.60 16.43 -24.52
C VAL A 414 7.48 17.37 -23.70
N GLU A 415 7.20 18.68 -23.79
CA GLU A 415 7.83 19.66 -22.92
C GLU A 415 7.23 19.56 -21.50
N PRO A 416 7.99 19.08 -20.51
CA PRO A 416 7.47 18.95 -19.16
C PRO A 416 7.21 20.33 -18.54
N PRO A 417 6.25 20.47 -17.61
CA PRO A 417 6.07 21.74 -16.92
C PRO A 417 7.34 22.15 -16.16
N PRO A 418 7.61 23.46 -16.00
CA PRO A 418 8.71 23.94 -15.19
C PRO A 418 8.58 23.41 -13.76
N ASN A 419 9.72 23.23 -13.09
CA ASN A 419 9.71 22.85 -11.69
C ASN A 419 9.06 23.96 -10.88
N LYS A 420 8.13 23.60 -9.98
CA LYS A 420 7.56 24.54 -9.02
C LYS A 420 8.41 24.52 -7.76
N ASP A 421 8.74 25.70 -7.25
CA ASP A 421 9.51 25.91 -6.04
C ASP A 421 8.74 25.42 -4.80
N PRO A 422 9.27 24.47 -4.00
CA PRO A 422 8.85 24.30 -2.64
C PRO A 422 9.89 24.99 -1.76
N ALA A 423 9.53 26.16 -1.26
CA ALA A 423 10.19 26.71 -0.10
C ALA A 423 10.22 25.64 1.01
N VAL A 424 11.41 25.51 1.61
CA VAL A 424 11.76 24.93 2.93
C VAL A 424 12.80 23.82 2.81
N GLU A 425 14.06 24.19 3.11
CA GLU A 425 15.07 23.27 3.62
C GLU A 425 14.62 22.79 5.00
N ALA A 426 14.42 21.48 5.16
CA ALA A 426 14.13 20.89 6.45
C ALA A 426 15.39 20.15 6.94
N LYS A 427 15.67 20.20 8.25
CA LYS A 427 16.78 19.47 8.88
C LYS A 427 16.31 18.09 9.35
N GLU A 428 17.06 17.05 9.03
CA GLU A 428 16.76 15.67 9.45
C GLU A 428 16.66 15.61 10.98
N GLU A 429 15.47 15.38 11.52
CA GLU A 429 15.28 15.04 12.94
C GLU A 429 14.90 13.56 13.06
N GLU A 430 15.61 12.83 13.90
CA GLU A 430 15.20 11.51 14.38
C GLU A 430 14.03 11.67 15.35
N LYS A 431 12.84 11.20 14.94
CA LYS A 431 11.78 10.86 15.89
C LYS A 431 11.51 9.38 15.81
N SER A 432 11.69 8.71 16.96
CA SER A 432 11.26 7.33 17.15
C SER A 432 9.75 7.24 17.03
N GLU A 433 9.25 6.44 16.08
CA GLU A 433 7.83 6.11 16.01
C GLU A 433 7.53 4.72 16.52
N ASN A 434 6.33 4.62 17.11
CA ASN A 434 5.69 3.50 17.78
C ASN A 434 6.32 2.14 17.53
N THR A 435 7.30 1.82 18.35
CA THR A 435 7.70 0.45 18.65
C THR A 435 6.48 -0.38 19.06
N GLN A 436 6.41 -1.64 18.65
CA GLN A 436 5.27 -2.48 19.02
C GLN A 436 5.25 -2.66 20.52
N ALA A 437 4.14 -2.30 21.17
CA ALA A 437 3.96 -2.51 22.60
C ALA A 437 4.31 -3.96 22.95
N GLY A 438 5.38 -4.16 23.72
CA GLY A 438 5.63 -5.42 24.41
C GLY A 438 4.43 -5.68 25.32
N GLY A 439 3.85 -6.87 25.25
CA GLY A 439 2.59 -7.17 25.92
C GLY A 439 2.34 -8.66 26.17
N LEU A 440 1.42 -8.94 27.09
CA LEU A 440 1.08 -10.24 27.68
C LEU A 440 0.32 -11.17 26.71
N GLY A 441 0.61 -12.48 26.77
CA GLY A 441 -0.07 -13.55 26.01
C GLY A 441 0.88 -14.50 25.29
N GLN A 442 0.49 -15.77 25.08
CA GLN A 442 1.35 -16.82 24.52
C GLN A 442 1.88 -16.48 23.11
N GLN A 443 1.00 -16.03 22.20
CA GLN A 443 1.37 -15.69 20.82
C GLN A 443 2.29 -14.47 20.73
N LYS A 444 2.09 -13.46 21.61
CA LYS A 444 3.01 -12.31 21.73
C LYS A 444 4.37 -12.70 22.30
N GLY A 445 4.41 -13.67 23.22
CA GLY A 445 5.65 -14.26 23.74
C GLY A 445 6.46 -14.97 22.65
N ILE A 446 5.81 -15.76 21.80
CA ILE A 446 6.43 -16.40 20.63
C ILE A 446 7.06 -15.35 19.71
N TYR A 447 6.29 -14.32 19.35
CA TYR A 447 6.79 -13.22 18.52
C TYR A 447 7.99 -12.49 19.16
N SER A 448 7.90 -12.17 20.45
CA SER A 448 8.95 -11.42 21.16
C SER A 448 10.26 -12.21 21.24
N ALA A 449 10.18 -13.53 21.43
CA ALA A 449 11.34 -14.41 21.39
C ALA A 449 11.92 -14.51 19.97
N ALA A 450 11.08 -14.69 18.96
CA ALA A 450 11.53 -14.80 17.57
C ALA A 450 12.19 -13.50 17.08
N THR A 451 11.61 -12.34 17.41
CA THR A 451 12.11 -11.01 17.01
C THR A 451 13.58 -10.79 17.36
N LYS A 452 14.02 -11.25 18.53
CA LYS A 452 15.42 -11.08 18.99
C LYS A 452 16.42 -11.78 18.09
N ASN A 453 16.00 -12.76 17.30
CA ASN A 453 16.84 -13.51 16.38
C ASN A 453 16.73 -13.04 14.92
N HIS A 454 15.97 -11.98 14.65
CA HIS A 454 15.74 -11.47 13.31
C HIS A 454 16.35 -10.07 13.13
N ILE A 455 16.80 -9.79 11.92
CA ILE A 455 17.03 -8.44 11.43
C ILE A 455 15.65 -7.87 11.02
N PRO A 456 15.31 -6.63 11.40
CA PRO A 456 14.01 -6.05 11.05
C PRO A 456 13.73 -6.07 9.54
N ASP A 457 12.49 -6.43 9.19
CA ASP A 457 11.91 -6.21 7.85
C ASP A 457 11.28 -4.83 7.68
N PHE A 458 11.20 -4.09 8.79
CA PHE A 458 10.83 -2.69 8.80
C PHE A 458 12.02 -1.82 8.39
N VAL A 459 11.83 -0.98 7.37
CA VAL A 459 12.82 -0.03 6.88
C VAL A 459 12.23 1.38 6.87
N SER A 460 12.80 2.25 7.72
CA SER A 460 12.48 3.68 7.75
C SER A 460 13.36 4.45 6.78
N VAL A 461 12.74 5.24 5.92
CA VAL A 461 13.40 6.13 4.95
C VAL A 461 13.00 7.57 5.23
N ALA A 462 13.88 8.52 4.89
CA ALA A 462 13.50 9.93 4.90
C ALA A 462 12.77 10.29 3.61
N GLY A 463 11.68 11.03 3.72
CA GLY A 463 11.05 11.66 2.57
C GLY A 463 11.81 12.88 2.08
N SER A 464 11.62 13.23 0.81
CA SER A 464 12.13 14.45 0.19
C SER A 464 11.47 15.72 0.76
N SER A 465 12.16 16.86 0.67
CA SER A 465 11.61 18.18 1.06
C SER A 465 10.34 18.57 0.27
N TYR A 466 10.18 18.04 -0.94
CA TYR A 466 9.03 18.26 -1.84
C TYR A 466 7.72 17.66 -1.32
N ALA A 467 7.76 16.72 -0.37
CA ALA A 467 6.59 16.02 0.17
C ALA A 467 6.09 16.58 1.53
N ALA A 468 6.54 17.78 1.94
CA ALA A 468 6.35 18.35 3.28
C ALA A 468 4.89 18.39 3.80
N GLY A 469 3.88 18.29 2.94
CA GLY A 469 2.46 18.23 3.30
C GLY A 469 1.92 16.83 3.64
N PHE A 470 2.42 15.75 3.04
CA PHE A 470 1.78 14.41 3.14
C PHE A 470 2.82 13.28 3.03
N ALA A 471 3.32 12.81 4.18
CA ALA A 471 4.40 11.81 4.27
C ALA A 471 4.04 10.48 3.59
N HIS A 472 2.75 10.13 3.70
CA HIS A 472 2.18 8.94 3.10
C HIS A 472 2.06 9.01 1.57
N ALA A 473 2.54 10.06 0.90
CA ALA A 473 2.55 10.15 -0.56
C ALA A 473 3.95 10.06 -1.18
N GLU A 474 5.00 9.78 -0.41
CA GLU A 474 6.33 9.66 -1.01
C GLU A 474 7.23 8.68 -0.28
N TYR A 475 7.84 7.80 -1.08
CA TYR A 475 8.79 6.79 -0.62
C TYR A 475 9.91 6.71 -1.64
N LEU A 476 11.17 6.84 -1.18
CA LEU A 476 12.36 6.73 -2.03
C LEU A 476 12.31 7.70 -3.23
N GLY A 477 11.80 8.91 -3.04
CA GLY A 477 11.64 9.92 -4.09
C GLY A 477 10.52 9.64 -5.10
N MET A 478 9.75 8.55 -4.98
CA MET A 478 8.58 8.31 -5.82
C MET A 478 7.35 9.01 -5.23
N PHE A 479 6.76 9.94 -5.98
CA PHE A 479 5.59 10.68 -5.53
C PHE A 479 4.30 9.99 -5.96
N PHE A 480 3.50 9.61 -4.98
CA PHE A 480 2.12 9.18 -5.11
C PHE A 480 1.22 10.42 -5.22
N ALA A 481 1.51 11.25 -6.24
CA ALA A 481 0.77 12.44 -6.65
C ALA A 481 0.73 12.58 -8.18
N GLY A 482 -0.31 13.21 -8.74
CA GLY A 482 -0.49 13.42 -10.19
C GLY A 482 -0.88 12.15 -10.96
N GLY A 483 -1.16 12.21 -12.26
CA GLY A 483 -1.47 11.04 -13.10
C GLY A 483 -2.76 10.28 -12.75
N PHE A 484 -3.48 10.69 -11.70
CA PHE A 484 -4.56 9.95 -11.06
C PHE A 484 -5.92 10.16 -11.73
N ARG A 485 -6.84 9.25 -11.41
CA ARG A 485 -8.29 9.47 -11.58
C ARG A 485 -8.71 10.71 -10.77
N LEU A 486 -9.32 11.68 -11.44
CA LEU A 486 -9.92 12.85 -10.77
C LEU A 486 -11.25 12.47 -10.11
N ARG A 487 -11.66 13.27 -9.13
CA ARG A 487 -12.96 13.15 -8.47
C ARG A 487 -14.09 13.18 -9.51
N GLY A 488 -14.91 12.14 -9.55
CA GLY A 488 -16.01 11.97 -10.51
C GLY A 488 -15.72 10.99 -11.66
N MET A 489 -14.47 10.53 -11.82
CA MET A 489 -14.13 9.49 -12.78
C MET A 489 -14.49 8.11 -12.21
N LYS A 490 -15.28 7.32 -12.95
CA LYS A 490 -15.64 5.93 -12.57
C LYS A 490 -14.46 4.97 -12.82
N ASN A 491 -14.45 3.86 -12.11
CA ASN A 491 -13.53 2.75 -12.39
C ASN A 491 -13.82 2.18 -13.79
N PRO A 492 -12.80 1.69 -14.52
CA PRO A 492 -13.04 1.05 -15.81
C PRO A 492 -13.98 -0.14 -15.72
N GLY A 493 -13.84 -0.94 -14.66
CA GLY A 493 -14.80 -1.97 -14.32
C GLY A 493 -16.11 -1.32 -13.88
N TYR A 494 -17.22 -1.76 -14.47
CA TYR A 494 -18.54 -1.18 -14.22
C TYR A 494 -19.62 -2.26 -14.20
N GLY A 495 -20.66 -2.07 -13.38
CA GLY A 495 -21.68 -3.09 -13.15
C GLY A 495 -21.03 -4.38 -12.64
N GLU A 496 -21.14 -5.45 -13.42
CA GLU A 496 -20.55 -6.78 -13.15
C GLU A 496 -19.33 -7.09 -14.03
N ARG A 497 -18.85 -6.10 -14.80
CA ARG A 497 -17.77 -6.28 -15.78
C ARG A 497 -16.44 -5.83 -15.19
N THR A 498 -15.46 -6.72 -15.19
CA THR A 498 -14.08 -6.39 -14.88
C THR A 498 -13.39 -5.94 -16.15
N ALA A 499 -12.69 -4.81 -16.10
CA ALA A 499 -11.86 -4.36 -17.20
C ALA A 499 -10.51 -5.07 -17.15
N TYR A 500 -10.14 -5.68 -18.26
CA TYR A 500 -8.94 -6.49 -18.42
C TYR A 500 -8.10 -5.92 -19.56
N PHE A 501 -7.01 -5.26 -19.21
CA PHE A 501 -6.13 -4.59 -20.16
C PHE A 501 -4.89 -5.47 -20.36
N THR A 502 -4.64 -5.82 -21.61
CA THR A 502 -3.42 -6.50 -22.06
C THR A 502 -2.45 -5.47 -22.60
N LEU A 503 -1.28 -5.36 -21.99
CA LEU A 503 -0.23 -4.40 -22.36
C LEU A 503 0.80 -5.08 -23.26
N GLN A 504 1.09 -4.41 -24.37
CA GLN A 504 1.92 -4.87 -25.49
C GLN A 504 2.84 -3.73 -25.96
N PRO A 505 3.98 -4.00 -26.64
CA PRO A 505 4.93 -2.95 -27.03
C PRO A 505 4.33 -1.82 -27.88
N SER A 506 3.39 -2.14 -28.77
CA SER A 506 2.72 -1.15 -29.63
C SER A 506 1.52 -0.47 -28.99
N GLY A 507 0.97 -0.99 -27.88
CA GLY A 507 -0.21 -0.41 -27.27
C GLY A 507 -0.88 -1.27 -26.19
N VAL A 508 -2.16 -1.04 -26.00
CA VAL A 508 -2.98 -1.75 -25.01
C VAL A 508 -4.25 -2.27 -25.68
N THR A 509 -4.56 -3.53 -25.43
CA THR A 509 -5.84 -4.15 -25.79
C THR A 509 -6.72 -4.19 -24.54
N LEU A 510 -8.00 -3.84 -24.67
CA LEU A 510 -8.96 -3.93 -23.57
C LEU A 510 -10.04 -4.95 -23.87
N SER A 511 -10.32 -5.82 -22.91
CA SER A 511 -11.50 -6.67 -22.88
C SER A 511 -12.29 -6.45 -21.59
N TYR A 512 -13.59 -6.75 -21.63
CA TYR A 512 -14.46 -6.78 -20.47
C TYR A 512 -14.84 -8.21 -20.16
N VAL A 513 -14.46 -8.68 -18.98
CA VAL A 513 -14.74 -10.04 -18.51
C VAL A 513 -15.91 -9.98 -17.53
N TYR A 514 -16.94 -10.80 -17.78
CA TYR A 514 -18.09 -10.92 -16.88
C TYR A 514 -17.70 -11.70 -15.63
N TYR A 515 -18.05 -11.17 -14.46
CA TYR A 515 -17.94 -11.91 -13.22
C TYR A 515 -19.33 -12.27 -12.72
N LYS A 516 -19.74 -13.54 -12.89
CA LYS A 516 -20.76 -14.12 -12.02
C LYS A 516 -20.07 -14.37 -10.69
N LEU A 517 -20.58 -13.77 -9.62
CA LEU A 517 -20.13 -14.07 -8.26
C LEU A 517 -20.08 -15.59 -8.10
N VAL A 518 -18.96 -16.11 -7.61
CA VAL A 518 -19.02 -17.40 -6.90
C VAL A 518 -19.88 -17.09 -5.68
N ASP A 519 -21.19 -17.34 -5.72
CA ASP A 519 -21.95 -17.36 -4.49
C ASP A 519 -23.16 -18.28 -4.45
N PRO A 520 -23.15 -19.16 -3.45
CA PRO A 520 -24.07 -19.02 -2.31
C PRO A 520 -23.41 -18.86 -0.92
N VAL A 521 -22.09 -18.61 -0.80
CA VAL A 521 -21.36 -18.72 0.48
C VAL A 521 -21.17 -17.37 1.22
N LEU A 522 -21.03 -16.24 0.53
CA LEU A 522 -20.86 -14.91 1.13
C LEU A 522 -22.17 -14.41 1.75
N ASP A 523 -23.33 -14.83 1.25
CA ASP A 523 -24.62 -14.63 1.94
C ASP A 523 -24.67 -15.37 3.30
N ALA A 524 -24.13 -16.59 3.38
CA ALA A 524 -24.08 -17.37 4.62
C ALA A 524 -23.11 -16.77 5.67
N VAL A 525 -21.97 -16.21 5.24
CA VAL A 525 -21.00 -15.57 6.14
C VAL A 525 -21.51 -14.21 6.67
N SER A 526 -22.44 -13.56 5.97
CA SER A 526 -23.07 -12.33 6.46
C SER A 526 -24.13 -12.57 7.55
N GLN A 527 -24.66 -13.80 7.63
CA GLN A 527 -25.76 -14.20 8.53
C GLN A 527 -25.33 -15.11 9.68
N ALA A 528 -24.05 -15.51 9.75
CA ALA A 528 -23.55 -16.41 10.79
C ALA A 528 -23.47 -15.73 12.16
N LYS A 529 -24.60 -15.67 12.86
CA LYS A 529 -24.66 -15.53 14.31
C LYS A 529 -24.12 -16.84 14.91
N LEU A 530 -23.13 -16.75 15.79
CA LEU A 530 -22.54 -17.91 16.49
C LEU A 530 -23.65 -18.84 17.03
N PRO A 531 -23.60 -20.15 16.77
CA PRO A 531 -24.60 -21.06 17.30
C PRO A 531 -24.39 -21.21 18.81
N ALA A 532 -25.50 -21.10 19.53
CA ALA A 532 -25.63 -21.67 20.86
C ALA A 532 -25.65 -23.20 20.76
N ASP A 533 -25.30 -23.79 21.89
CA ASP A 533 -25.04 -25.18 22.22
C ASP A 533 -26.11 -26.23 21.80
N GLU A 534 -25.64 -27.49 21.81
CA GLU A 534 -26.34 -28.79 21.98
C GLU A 534 -26.90 -29.61 20.79
N SER A 535 -26.12 -30.66 20.46
CA SER A 535 -26.48 -32.10 20.43
C SER A 535 -27.31 -32.77 19.29
N GLY A 536 -26.79 -33.93 18.86
CA GLY A 536 -27.48 -35.07 18.21
C GLY A 536 -27.53 -35.02 16.67
N ASP A 537 -27.44 -36.09 15.89
CA ASP A 537 -27.11 -37.52 16.04
C ASP A 537 -26.85 -38.02 14.59
N GLU A 538 -26.09 -39.09 14.41
CA GLU A 538 -25.67 -39.62 13.11
C GLU A 538 -26.83 -40.29 12.32
N SER A 539 -26.87 -40.11 10.99
CA SER A 539 -27.32 -41.19 10.09
C SER A 539 -26.90 -40.98 8.61
N SER A 540 -26.36 -42.08 8.08
CA SER A 540 -26.11 -42.48 6.68
C SER A 540 -26.52 -41.55 5.52
N VAL A 541 -25.57 -41.27 4.61
CA VAL A 541 -25.88 -40.76 3.26
C VAL A 541 -25.27 -41.68 2.21
N SER A 542 -26.14 -42.34 1.43
CA SER A 542 -25.79 -42.97 0.15
C SER A 542 -25.84 -41.93 -1.00
N PRO A 543 -25.03 -42.07 -2.06
CA PRO A 543 -24.87 -41.04 -3.08
C PRO A 543 -26.12 -40.88 -3.94
N VAL A 544 -26.58 -39.63 -4.11
CA VAL A 544 -27.68 -39.26 -5.01
C VAL A 544 -27.18 -39.24 -6.46
N ALA A 545 -27.91 -39.90 -7.36
CA ALA A 545 -27.64 -39.93 -8.80
C ALA A 545 -27.83 -38.55 -9.47
N PRO A 546 -27.13 -38.25 -10.59
CA PRO A 546 -27.19 -36.94 -11.23
C PRO A 546 -28.58 -36.63 -11.80
N VAL A 547 -29.07 -35.42 -11.52
CA VAL A 547 -30.34 -34.89 -12.03
C VAL A 547 -30.17 -34.43 -13.49
N ALA A 548 -31.10 -34.83 -14.36
CA ALA A 548 -31.11 -34.44 -15.78
C ALA A 548 -31.35 -32.92 -15.98
N PRO A 549 -30.89 -32.32 -17.10
CA PRO A 549 -31.03 -30.88 -17.34
C PRO A 549 -32.49 -30.45 -17.47
N VAL A 550 -32.86 -29.38 -16.77
CA VAL A 550 -34.17 -28.73 -16.90
C VAL A 550 -34.21 -27.91 -18.19
N ALA A 551 -35.28 -28.04 -18.98
CA ALA A 551 -35.48 -27.29 -20.22
C ALA A 551 -35.62 -25.76 -19.95
N PRO A 552 -35.24 -24.90 -20.91
CA PRO A 552 -35.28 -23.45 -20.72
C PRO A 552 -36.72 -22.94 -20.50
N VAL A 553 -36.91 -22.10 -19.49
CA VAL A 553 -38.16 -21.36 -19.25
C VAL A 553 -38.29 -20.25 -20.30
N ALA A 554 -39.48 -20.13 -20.91
CA ALA A 554 -39.79 -19.09 -21.89
C ALA A 554 -39.68 -17.68 -21.26
N PRO A 555 -39.25 -16.66 -22.04
CA PRO A 555 -39.08 -15.30 -21.53
C PRO A 555 -40.40 -14.68 -21.06
N VAL A 556 -40.37 -14.09 -19.86
CA VAL A 556 -41.50 -13.31 -19.30
C VAL A 556 -41.64 -12.00 -20.08
N ALA A 557 -42.86 -11.67 -20.48
CA ALA A 557 -43.16 -10.42 -21.19
C ALA A 557 -42.87 -9.18 -20.30
N PRO A 558 -42.46 -8.03 -20.89
CA PRO A 558 -42.14 -6.83 -20.12
C PRO A 558 -43.38 -6.29 -19.38
N LEU A 559 -43.21 -5.93 -18.11
CA LEU A 559 -44.22 -5.19 -17.35
C LEU A 559 -44.32 -3.76 -17.89
N ALA A 560 -45.55 -3.24 -17.98
CA ALA A 560 -45.83 -1.88 -18.44
C ALA A 560 -45.18 -0.81 -17.54
N PRO A 561 -44.83 0.38 -18.07
CA PRO A 561 -44.19 1.44 -17.29
C PRO A 561 -45.06 1.93 -16.14
N VAL A 562 -44.47 2.06 -14.95
CA VAL A 562 -45.11 2.72 -13.80
C VAL A 562 -45.21 4.22 -14.09
N ALA A 563 -46.40 4.81 -13.90
CA ALA A 563 -46.63 6.23 -14.11
C ALA A 563 -45.78 7.11 -13.15
N PRO A 564 -45.41 8.34 -13.53
CA PRO A 564 -44.59 9.22 -12.70
C PRO A 564 -45.29 9.58 -11.38
N VAL A 565 -44.54 9.50 -10.27
CA VAL A 565 -44.97 10.02 -8.97
C VAL A 565 -44.89 11.55 -8.98
N ALA A 566 -45.96 12.22 -8.57
CA ALA A 566 -46.01 13.67 -8.47
C ALA A 566 -44.97 14.23 -7.47
N PRO A 567 -44.39 15.43 -7.71
CA PRO A 567 -43.39 16.01 -6.84
C PRO A 567 -43.95 16.35 -5.45
N VAL A 568 -43.19 16.01 -4.41
CA VAL A 568 -43.46 16.38 -3.02
C VAL A 568 -43.19 17.89 -2.86
N ALA A 569 -44.16 18.62 -2.28
CA ALA A 569 -44.03 20.05 -2.01
C ALA A 569 -42.89 20.35 -1.01
N PRO A 570 -42.13 21.45 -1.18
CA PRO A 570 -41.04 21.81 -0.28
C PRO A 570 -41.54 22.18 1.12
N LEU A 571 -40.87 21.62 2.14
CA LEU A 571 -41.05 21.99 3.55
C LEU A 571 -40.60 23.44 3.78
N VAL A 572 -41.46 24.23 4.43
CA VAL A 572 -41.22 25.62 4.83
C VAL A 572 -40.05 25.69 5.83
N PRO A 573 -39.09 26.62 5.68
CA PRO A 573 -38.00 26.79 6.63
C PRO A 573 -38.50 27.32 7.98
N LEU A 574 -38.13 26.63 9.06
CA LEU A 574 -38.35 27.07 10.44
C LEU A 574 -37.50 28.32 10.73
N VAL A 575 -38.18 29.33 11.27
CA VAL A 575 -37.65 30.64 11.69
C VAL A 575 -36.61 30.48 12.81
N PRO A 576 -35.49 31.24 12.78
CA PRO A 576 -34.50 31.23 13.87
C PRO A 576 -35.07 31.88 15.15
N LEU A 577 -35.01 31.17 16.27
CA LEU A 577 -35.37 31.69 17.59
C LEU A 577 -34.29 32.67 18.10
N VAL A 578 -34.72 33.90 18.34
CA VAL A 578 -34.01 35.01 19.02
C VAL A 578 -33.79 34.66 20.51
N PRO A 579 -32.66 35.06 21.13
CA PRO A 579 -32.36 34.75 22.53
C PRO A 579 -33.21 35.58 23.50
N LEU A 580 -33.90 34.89 24.43
CA LEU A 580 -34.55 35.53 25.57
C LEU A 580 -33.52 35.81 26.68
N SER A 581 -33.12 37.07 26.79
CA SER A 581 -32.57 37.65 28.02
C SER A 581 -33.67 38.38 28.79
N GLY A 582 -33.88 38.05 30.08
CA GLY A 582 -34.40 39.03 31.05
C GLY A 582 -35.37 38.54 32.14
N GLY A 583 -34.97 38.75 33.41
CA GLY A 583 -35.83 38.84 34.61
C GLY A 583 -35.61 37.69 35.60
N TYR A 584 -35.21 37.84 36.87
CA TYR A 584 -35.41 38.86 37.92
C TYR A 584 -34.27 38.66 38.97
N ARG A 585 -33.76 39.61 39.79
CA ARG A 585 -34.39 40.66 40.60
C ARG A 585 -33.31 41.61 41.18
N LYS A 586 -33.58 42.91 41.18
CA LYS A 586 -32.90 43.94 42.01
C LYS A 586 -33.39 43.86 43.46
N THR A 587 -32.52 44.11 44.44
CA THR A 587 -32.80 45.12 45.48
C THR A 587 -31.51 45.79 45.97
N ARG A 588 -31.57 47.13 45.98
CA ARG A 588 -30.66 48.06 46.65
C ARG A 588 -30.80 47.93 48.17
N LYS A 589 -29.71 48.15 48.91
CA LYS A 589 -29.74 48.98 50.12
C LYS A 589 -28.46 49.82 50.22
N ALA A 590 -28.67 51.11 50.37
CA ALA A 590 -27.68 52.13 50.65
C ALA A 590 -27.25 52.06 52.13
N ASN A 591 -26.00 52.44 52.45
CA ASN A 591 -25.69 53.62 53.27
C ASN A 591 -24.20 53.70 53.70
N ASN A 592 -23.63 54.89 53.49
CA ASN A 592 -22.73 55.64 54.36
C ASN A 592 -21.51 54.97 55.03
N ARG A 593 -20.29 55.46 54.70
CA ARG A 593 -19.57 56.41 55.57
C ARG A 593 -18.24 56.94 54.97
N LYS A 594 -18.22 58.27 54.78
CA LYS A 594 -17.18 59.28 55.07
C LYS A 594 -15.67 59.00 54.79
N LYS A 595 -15.18 59.75 53.81
CA LYS A 595 -13.97 60.63 53.76
C LYS A 595 -13.10 60.75 55.03
N SER A 596 -11.77 60.64 54.86
CA SER A 596 -10.76 61.72 55.10
C SER A 596 -9.39 61.28 54.52
N SER A 597 -8.74 62.07 53.65
CA SER A 597 -7.57 62.96 53.92
C SER A 597 -6.25 62.19 54.08
N LYS A 598 -5.05 62.48 53.52
CA LYS A 598 -4.28 63.69 53.12
C LYS A 598 -3.06 63.16 52.29
N ALA A 599 -2.72 63.69 51.11
CA ALA A 599 -1.83 64.85 50.82
C ALA A 599 -0.30 64.59 50.80
N LYS A 600 0.33 64.95 49.64
CA LYS A 600 1.71 65.48 49.41
C LYS A 600 2.90 64.52 49.73
N LYS A 601 4.05 64.48 49.03
CA LYS A 601 4.84 65.51 48.33
C LYS A 601 5.98 64.88 47.49
N MET A 602 6.45 65.64 46.50
CA MET A 602 7.65 65.54 45.62
C MET A 602 8.98 64.99 46.19
N LYS A 603 9.80 64.37 45.31
CA LYS A 603 11.19 64.75 44.89
C LYS A 603 11.73 63.66 43.92
N LYS A 604 12.00 63.90 42.61
CA LYS A 604 13.28 64.39 41.99
C LYS A 604 14.51 63.93 42.80
N THR A 605 15.52 63.22 42.28
CA THR A 605 16.29 63.43 41.03
C THR A 605 17.40 62.37 40.93
N SER A 606 17.68 61.91 39.70
CA SER A 606 19.00 61.88 39.03
C SER A 606 20.17 61.12 39.67
N LYS A 607 20.90 60.26 38.96
CA LYS A 607 22.05 60.54 38.05
C LYS A 607 22.88 59.23 38.10
N LEU A 608 23.71 58.80 37.17
CA LEU A 608 24.07 59.16 35.79
C LEU A 608 25.26 58.24 35.47
N ARG A 609 25.30 57.70 34.25
CA ARG A 609 26.49 57.49 33.40
C ARG A 609 27.60 56.54 33.90
N ARG A 610 28.24 55.78 33.02
CA ARG A 610 28.47 56.02 31.60
C ARG A 610 28.46 54.72 30.82
#